data_AF-X0UQW4-F1
#
_entry.id   AF-X0UQW4-F1
#
_cell.length_a   1.000
_cell.length_b   1.000
_cell.length_c   1.000
_cell.angle_alpha   90.00
_cell.angle_beta   90.00
_cell.angle_gamma   90.00
#
_symmetry.space_group_name_H-M   'P 1'
#
loop_
_entity.id
_entity.type
_entity.pdbx_description
1 polymer ?
#
loop_
_entity_poly.entity_id
_entity_poly.type
_entity_poly.pdbx_seq_one_letter_code
_entity_poly.pdbx_strand_id
1 'polypeptide(L)'
;MADTYNLYVAEGGLQNIDFTTPAETFPAGTSSGDLVGYGFEASKTYALVIRPAVDTLETPDISANANFSLTAGGEWTGLRPDPVTGLAAKIKAGGVIRLTWRHQIFNGATPDDFEINYGTTEYATGSSATVTYTGAGALYSKELTLSDGVTYWFSVVARDSGLDSTS
;
A
#
# COMPACT_ATOMS: atom_id res chain seq x y z
N MET A 1 6.17 -36.99 -2.10
CA MET A 1 6.31 -35.52 -1.95
C MET A 1 5.85 -34.90 -3.25
N ALA A 2 5.29 -33.69 -3.24
CA ALA A 2 4.97 -32.96 -4.46
C ALA A 2 6.21 -32.84 -5.35
N ASP A 3 6.06 -33.08 -6.64
CA ASP A 3 7.11 -32.83 -7.64
C ASP A 3 6.92 -31.45 -8.30
N THR A 4 5.69 -30.93 -8.28
CA THR A 4 5.30 -29.64 -8.85
C THR A 4 4.22 -28.96 -8.01
N TYR A 5 4.08 -27.65 -8.21
CA TYR A 5 3.03 -26.81 -7.64
C TYR A 5 2.36 -26.02 -8.75
N ASN A 6 1.05 -26.18 -8.89
CA ASN A 6 0.24 -25.45 -9.84
C ASN A 6 -0.39 -24.23 -9.18
N LEU A 7 -0.24 -23.08 -9.83
CA LEU A 7 -0.84 -21.82 -9.40
C LEU A 7 -2.06 -21.52 -10.26
N TYR A 8 -3.18 -21.28 -9.60
CA TYR A 8 -4.45 -20.89 -10.18
C TYR A 8 -4.79 -19.48 -9.77
N VAL A 9 -5.46 -18.76 -10.67
CA VAL A 9 -5.81 -17.36 -10.50
C VAL A 9 -7.26 -17.17 -10.96
N ALA A 10 -8.05 -16.37 -10.25
CA ALA A 10 -9.37 -15.95 -10.72
C ALA A 10 -9.71 -14.54 -10.24
N GLU A 11 -10.51 -13.82 -11.03
CA GLU A 11 -11.16 -12.59 -10.58
C GLU A 11 -12.23 -12.92 -9.54
N GLY A 12 -12.26 -12.15 -8.45
CA GLY A 12 -13.15 -12.30 -7.31
C GLY A 12 -12.50 -13.12 -6.18
N GLY A 13 -13.17 -14.21 -5.78
CA GLY A 13 -12.76 -15.03 -4.63
C GLY A 13 -12.49 -16.49 -5.02
N LEU A 14 -12.11 -17.29 -4.04
CA LEU A 14 -11.76 -18.72 -4.20
C LEU A 14 -12.81 -19.54 -4.96
N GLN A 15 -14.09 -19.20 -4.80
CA GLN A 15 -15.21 -19.86 -5.45
C GLN A 15 -15.21 -19.71 -6.98
N ASN A 16 -14.44 -18.76 -7.51
CA ASN A 16 -14.35 -18.50 -8.95
C ASN A 16 -13.13 -19.19 -9.60
N ILE A 17 -12.31 -19.92 -8.83
CA ILE A 17 -11.10 -20.56 -9.35
C ILE A 17 -11.47 -21.73 -10.25
N ASP A 18 -11.01 -21.65 -11.51
CA ASP A 18 -10.99 -22.79 -12.43
C ASP A 18 -9.70 -23.61 -12.20
N PHE A 19 -9.87 -24.83 -11.66
CA PHE A 19 -8.77 -25.74 -11.38
C PHE A 19 -8.39 -26.64 -12.57
N THR A 20 -8.94 -26.39 -13.77
CA THR A 20 -8.64 -27.23 -14.94
C THR A 20 -7.40 -26.79 -15.70
N THR A 21 -7.06 -25.50 -15.64
CA THR A 21 -5.91 -24.92 -16.35
C THR A 21 -5.11 -24.04 -15.39
N PRO A 22 -3.89 -24.44 -15.00
CA PRO A 22 -3.06 -23.59 -14.17
C PRO A 22 -2.62 -22.34 -14.92
N ALA A 23 -2.52 -21.23 -14.19
CA ALA A 23 -1.92 -20.00 -14.70
C ALA A 23 -0.40 -20.15 -14.87
N GLU A 24 0.24 -20.88 -13.95
CA GLU A 24 1.68 -21.19 -13.98
C GLU A 24 1.94 -22.49 -13.20
N THR A 25 2.99 -23.22 -13.57
CA THR A 25 3.41 -24.45 -12.89
C THR A 25 4.88 -24.34 -12.46
N PHE A 26 5.12 -24.53 -11.17
CA PHE A 26 6.45 -24.43 -10.57
C PHE A 26 7.01 -25.81 -10.20
N PRO A 27 8.30 -26.09 -10.44
CA PRO A 27 8.96 -27.25 -9.87
C PRO A 27 9.00 -27.21 -8.34
N ALA A 28 8.96 -28.38 -7.68
CA ALA A 28 9.18 -28.47 -6.25
C ALA A 28 10.53 -27.86 -5.84
N GLY A 29 10.55 -27.13 -4.73
CA GLY A 29 11.73 -26.40 -4.24
C GLY A 29 11.88 -24.96 -4.77
N THR A 30 10.99 -24.52 -5.67
CA THR A 30 10.90 -23.12 -6.09
C THR A 30 10.48 -22.24 -4.91
N SER A 31 11.27 -21.21 -4.59
CA SER A 31 10.99 -20.29 -3.48
C SER A 31 10.15 -19.06 -3.90
N SER A 32 10.14 -18.75 -5.19
CA SER A 32 9.47 -17.58 -5.77
C SER A 32 9.25 -17.76 -7.27
N GLY A 33 8.23 -17.12 -7.82
CA GLY A 33 7.95 -17.08 -9.26
C GLY A 33 7.13 -15.85 -9.62
N ASP A 34 7.24 -15.42 -10.88
CA ASP A 34 6.60 -14.20 -11.37
C ASP A 34 5.40 -14.52 -12.27
N LEU A 35 4.28 -13.84 -12.05
CA LEU A 35 3.10 -13.90 -12.92
C LEU A 35 3.19 -12.85 -14.05
N VAL A 36 4.28 -12.88 -14.81
CA VAL A 36 4.50 -11.89 -15.88
C VAL A 36 3.47 -12.10 -16.99
N GLY A 37 2.72 -11.04 -17.31
CA GLY A 37 1.79 -11.05 -18.44
C GLY A 37 0.42 -11.67 -18.15
N TYR A 38 0.08 -12.01 -16.90
CA TYR A 38 -1.27 -12.49 -16.56
C TYR A 38 -2.36 -11.44 -16.83
N GLY A 39 -2.00 -10.15 -16.76
CA GLY A 39 -2.89 -9.05 -17.18
C GLY A 39 -3.98 -8.71 -16.17
N PHE A 40 -3.61 -8.52 -14.90
CA PHE A 40 -4.57 -8.10 -13.88
C PHE A 40 -5.16 -6.73 -14.20
N GLU A 41 -6.48 -6.62 -14.08
CA GLU A 41 -7.23 -5.40 -14.36
C GLU A 41 -7.36 -4.51 -13.12
N ALA A 42 -7.33 -3.20 -13.36
CA ALA A 42 -7.55 -2.20 -12.33
C ALA A 42 -8.95 -2.31 -11.69
N SER A 43 -9.05 -1.93 -10.42
CA SER A 43 -10.29 -1.96 -9.62
C SER A 43 -10.94 -3.34 -9.48
N LYS A 44 -10.17 -4.41 -9.64
CA LYS A 44 -10.62 -5.79 -9.44
C LYS A 44 -10.01 -6.41 -8.20
N THR A 45 -10.69 -7.43 -7.70
CA THR A 45 -10.17 -8.35 -6.68
C THR A 45 -9.81 -9.66 -7.36
N TYR A 46 -8.75 -10.31 -6.89
CA TYR A 46 -8.28 -11.59 -7.40
C TYR A 46 -8.01 -12.56 -6.25
N ALA A 47 -8.16 -13.85 -6.55
CA ALA A 47 -7.75 -14.96 -5.72
C ALA A 47 -6.63 -15.75 -6.40
N LEU A 48 -5.61 -16.14 -5.64
CA LEU A 48 -4.50 -16.99 -6.01
C LEU A 48 -4.57 -18.27 -5.17
N VAL A 49 -4.44 -19.42 -5.82
CA VAL A 49 -4.48 -20.73 -5.14
C VAL A 49 -3.34 -21.60 -5.65
N ILE A 50 -2.57 -22.18 -4.73
CA ILE A 50 -1.54 -23.16 -5.06
C ILE A 50 -2.01 -24.55 -4.67
N ARG A 51 -1.93 -25.50 -5.61
CA ARG A 51 -2.14 -26.92 -5.36
C ARG A 51 -0.88 -27.74 -5.66
N PRO A 52 -0.58 -28.77 -4.86
CA PRO A 52 0.55 -29.65 -5.12
C PRO A 52 0.14 -30.73 -6.13
N ALA A 53 1.06 -31.11 -7.00
CA ALA A 53 0.94 -32.29 -7.85
C ALA A 53 2.09 -33.28 -7.59
N VAL A 54 1.80 -34.56 -7.81
CA VAL A 54 2.74 -35.69 -7.69
C VAL A 54 2.54 -36.58 -8.91
N ASP A 55 3.60 -36.85 -9.67
CA ASP A 55 3.55 -37.70 -10.87
C ASP A 55 2.42 -37.26 -11.83
N THR A 56 2.27 -35.95 -12.02
CA THR A 56 1.20 -35.28 -12.80
C THR A 56 -0.22 -35.38 -12.23
N LEU A 57 -0.41 -36.06 -11.10
CA LEU A 57 -1.68 -36.10 -10.40
C LEU A 57 -1.75 -34.96 -9.39
N GLU A 58 -2.65 -34.00 -9.64
CA GLU A 58 -2.91 -32.92 -8.69
C GLU A 58 -3.81 -33.39 -7.55
N THR A 59 -3.46 -33.02 -6.31
CA THR A 59 -4.35 -33.26 -5.17
C THR A 59 -5.39 -32.14 -5.08
N PRO A 60 -6.63 -32.43 -4.64
CA PRO A 60 -7.64 -31.38 -4.48
C PRO A 60 -7.31 -30.39 -3.33
N ASP A 61 -6.26 -30.69 -2.55
CA ASP A 61 -5.87 -29.91 -1.38
C ASP A 61 -5.23 -28.58 -1.77
N ILE A 62 -5.69 -27.51 -1.14
CA ILE A 62 -5.09 -26.19 -1.28
C ILE A 62 -3.87 -26.11 -0.36
N SER A 63 -2.68 -25.95 -0.94
CA SER A 63 -1.44 -25.75 -0.17
C SER A 63 -1.32 -24.33 0.36
N ALA A 64 -1.76 -23.35 -0.41
CA ALA A 64 -1.78 -21.95 -0.03
C ALA A 64 -2.84 -21.19 -0.83
N ASN A 65 -3.37 -20.12 -0.24
CA ASN A 65 -4.23 -19.17 -0.93
C ASN A 65 -3.94 -17.73 -0.51
N ALA A 66 -4.15 -16.81 -1.43
CA ALA A 66 -4.07 -15.37 -1.17
C ALA A 66 -5.17 -14.65 -1.97
N ASN A 67 -5.73 -13.58 -1.39
CA ASN A 67 -6.63 -12.69 -2.11
C ASN A 67 -6.03 -11.28 -2.08
N PHE A 68 -6.15 -10.55 -3.18
CA PHE A 68 -5.71 -9.16 -3.26
C PHE A 68 -6.62 -8.33 -4.14
N SER A 69 -6.62 -7.02 -3.94
CA SER A 69 -7.34 -6.06 -4.78
C SER A 69 -6.36 -5.09 -5.42
N LEU A 70 -6.71 -4.62 -6.61
CA LEU A 70 -5.95 -3.61 -7.33
C LEU A 70 -6.61 -2.25 -7.25
N THR A 71 -5.81 -1.19 -7.22
CA THR A 71 -6.28 0.20 -7.30
C THR A 71 -6.92 0.47 -8.67
N ALA A 72 -7.51 1.66 -8.83
CA ALA A 72 -7.95 2.14 -10.14
C ALA A 72 -6.80 2.34 -11.16
N GLY A 73 -5.54 2.37 -10.69
CA GLY A 73 -4.34 2.35 -11.53
C GLY A 73 -3.83 0.95 -11.86
N GLY A 74 -4.39 -0.11 -11.28
CA GLY A 74 -3.91 -1.48 -11.45
C GLY A 74 -2.76 -1.87 -10.52
N GLU A 75 -2.43 -1.05 -9.52
CA GLU A 75 -1.38 -1.38 -8.56
C GLU A 75 -1.90 -2.29 -7.45
N TRP A 76 -1.04 -3.20 -6.98
CA TRP A 76 -1.30 -3.93 -5.76
C TRP A 76 -1.38 -2.94 -4.59
N THR A 77 -2.51 -2.92 -3.90
CA THR A 77 -2.78 -1.89 -2.89
C THR A 77 -1.83 -1.94 -1.69
N GLY A 78 -1.06 -3.02 -1.52
CA GLY A 78 -0.21 -3.27 -0.36
C GLY A 78 -0.95 -3.03 0.96
N LEU A 79 -0.20 -2.86 2.04
CA LEU A 79 -0.73 -2.18 3.23
C LEU A 79 -0.34 -0.72 3.08
N ARG A 80 -1.29 0.22 3.02
CA ARG A 80 -0.94 1.65 3.07
C ARG A 80 -0.47 2.02 4.49
N PRO A 81 0.42 3.00 4.67
CA PRO A 81 0.69 3.55 5.98
C PRO A 81 -0.58 4.02 6.67
N ASP A 82 -0.69 3.75 7.98
CA ASP A 82 -1.81 4.23 8.79
C ASP A 82 -1.86 5.79 8.77
N PRO A 83 -3.04 6.41 8.82
CA PRO A 83 -3.14 7.87 8.80
C PRO A 83 -2.47 8.51 10.03
N VAL A 84 -2.04 9.77 9.89
CA VAL A 84 -1.60 10.54 11.05
C VAL A 84 -2.79 10.89 11.95
N THR A 85 -2.52 11.13 13.22
CA THR A 85 -3.54 11.50 14.21
C THR A 85 -3.14 12.76 14.97
N GLY A 86 -4.14 13.48 15.47
CA GLY A 86 -3.92 14.66 16.32
C GLY A 86 -3.18 15.80 15.61
N LEU A 87 -3.40 15.97 14.31
CA LEU A 87 -2.84 17.09 13.56
C LEU A 87 -3.32 18.41 14.17
N ALA A 88 -2.38 19.22 14.60
CA ALA A 88 -2.64 20.53 15.19
C ALA A 88 -1.67 21.57 14.61
N ALA A 89 -2.18 22.79 14.45
CA ALA A 89 -1.40 23.95 14.02
C ALA A 89 -1.29 24.97 15.15
N LYS A 90 -0.10 25.52 15.36
CA LYS A 90 0.17 26.61 16.30
C LYS A 90 0.89 27.75 15.59
N ILE A 91 0.30 28.93 15.62
CA ILE A 91 0.92 30.16 15.11
C ILE A 91 2.02 30.61 16.09
N LYS A 92 3.15 31.04 15.55
CA LYS A 92 4.30 31.63 16.22
C LYS A 92 4.59 33.01 15.64
N ALA A 93 5.39 33.79 16.37
CA ALA A 93 5.86 35.08 15.88
C ALA A 93 6.61 34.95 14.55
N GLY A 94 6.53 35.99 13.72
CA GLY A 94 7.24 36.06 12.44
C GLY A 94 6.60 35.25 11.30
N GLY A 95 5.27 35.04 11.30
CA GLY A 95 4.57 34.32 10.24
C GLY A 95 4.83 32.80 10.24
N VAL A 96 5.33 32.25 11.35
CA VAL A 96 5.66 30.82 11.44
C VAL A 96 4.45 30.05 11.95
N ILE A 97 4.07 28.99 11.23
CA ILE A 97 3.09 28.01 11.69
C ILE A 97 3.83 26.71 12.02
N ARG A 98 3.71 26.26 13.27
CA ARG A 98 4.19 24.94 13.70
C ARG A 98 3.05 23.93 13.59
N LEU A 99 3.26 22.90 12.78
CA LEU A 99 2.41 21.73 12.72
C LEU A 99 2.95 20.64 13.64
N THR A 100 2.06 19.92 14.32
CA THR A 100 2.39 18.75 15.14
C THR A 100 1.38 17.64 14.89
N TRP A 101 1.85 16.39 14.82
CA TRP A 101 1.00 15.21 14.65
C TRP A 101 1.66 13.98 15.28
N ARG A 102 0.89 12.91 15.42
CA ARG A 102 1.37 11.58 15.83
C ARG A 102 1.12 10.58 14.73
N HIS A 103 1.91 9.50 14.72
CA HIS A 103 1.68 8.36 13.85
C HIS A 103 1.94 7.07 14.62
N GLN A 104 1.06 6.10 14.45
CA GLN A 104 1.15 4.75 15.01
C GLN A 104 0.87 3.75 13.89
N ILE A 105 1.55 2.62 13.94
CA ILE A 105 1.34 1.52 13.00
C ILE A 105 0.48 0.48 13.74
N PHE A 106 -0.73 0.27 13.27
CA PHE A 106 -1.63 -0.76 13.76
C PHE A 106 -1.57 -1.97 12.82
N ASN A 107 -1.92 -1.74 11.55
CA ASN A 107 -1.97 -2.75 10.49
C ASN A 107 -1.42 -2.21 9.15
N GLY A 108 -0.94 -0.96 9.08
CA GLY A 108 -0.41 -0.36 7.87
C GLY A 108 1.07 -0.69 7.59
N ALA A 109 1.56 -0.28 6.42
CA ALA A 109 2.99 -0.30 6.14
C ALA A 109 3.76 0.71 7.00
N THR A 110 5.08 0.51 7.08
CA THR A 110 5.98 1.48 7.69
C THR A 110 6.22 2.61 6.70
N PRO A 111 5.91 3.88 7.03
CA PRO A 111 6.18 4.99 6.12
C PRO A 111 7.67 5.33 6.06
N ASP A 112 8.11 5.87 4.94
CA ASP A 112 9.43 6.50 4.77
C ASP A 112 9.41 7.95 5.26
N ASP A 113 8.32 8.65 4.98
CA ASP A 113 8.14 10.05 5.35
C ASP A 113 6.67 10.45 5.53
N PHE A 114 6.48 11.70 5.96
CA PHE A 114 5.22 12.40 5.94
C PHE A 114 5.30 13.54 4.93
N GLU A 115 4.35 13.59 4.00
CA GLU A 115 4.12 14.75 3.16
C GLU A 115 3.09 15.66 3.81
N ILE A 116 3.42 16.95 3.87
CA ILE A 116 2.58 18.02 4.38
C ILE A 116 2.13 18.85 3.19
N ASN A 117 0.86 18.77 2.82
CA ASN A 117 0.28 19.61 1.77
C ASN A 117 -0.42 20.81 2.41
N TYR A 118 -0.12 22.01 1.90
CA TYR A 118 -0.66 23.25 2.45
C TYR A 118 -1.04 24.26 1.38
N GLY A 119 -2.05 25.09 1.66
CA GLY A 119 -2.49 26.13 0.74
C GLY A 119 -3.58 27.02 1.36
N THR A 120 -4.04 28.01 0.59
CA THR A 120 -5.08 28.96 1.04
C THR A 120 -6.50 28.51 0.68
N THR A 121 -6.62 27.34 0.04
CA THR A 121 -7.89 26.69 -0.30
C THR A 121 -8.04 25.40 0.50
N GLU A 122 -9.28 24.97 0.72
CA GLU A 122 -9.66 23.80 1.56
C GLU A 122 -8.98 22.48 1.16
N TYR A 123 -8.55 22.34 -0.09
CA TYR A 123 -7.86 21.16 -0.60
C TYR A 123 -6.32 21.29 -0.67
N ALA A 124 -5.74 22.35 -0.09
CA ALA A 124 -4.30 22.50 0.14
C ALA A 124 -3.40 21.93 -0.98
N THR A 125 -3.65 22.31 -2.24
CA THR A 125 -2.90 21.80 -3.40
C THR A 125 -1.76 22.76 -3.78
N GLY A 126 -0.64 22.20 -4.26
CA GLY A 126 0.40 22.97 -4.94
C GLY A 126 1.58 23.45 -4.08
N SER A 127 1.58 23.24 -2.77
CA SER A 127 2.78 23.39 -1.93
C SER A 127 2.91 22.22 -0.98
N SER A 128 4.10 21.61 -0.94
CA SER A 128 4.38 20.51 -0.03
C SER A 128 5.70 20.66 0.71
N ALA A 129 5.79 19.99 1.85
CA ALA A 129 7.02 19.84 2.62
C ALA A 129 7.06 18.43 3.22
N THR A 130 8.25 17.90 3.46
CA THR A 130 8.40 16.55 4.02
C THR A 130 9.03 16.54 5.40
N VAL A 131 8.73 15.47 6.14
CA VAL A 131 9.38 15.09 7.40
C VAL A 131 9.64 13.58 7.38
N THR A 132 10.90 13.18 7.50
CA THR A 132 11.31 11.77 7.54
C THR A 132 10.68 11.05 8.73
N TYR A 133 10.21 9.83 8.51
CA TYR A 133 9.73 8.96 9.57
C TYR A 133 10.89 8.47 10.44
N THR A 134 10.72 8.50 11.77
CA THR A 134 11.77 8.11 12.73
C THR A 134 11.32 7.03 13.71
N GLY A 135 10.06 6.59 13.66
CA GLY A 135 9.53 5.54 14.53
C GLY A 135 8.07 5.73 14.96
N ALA A 136 7.44 4.63 15.35
CA ALA A 136 6.03 4.60 15.72
C ALA A 136 5.79 5.23 17.10
N GLY A 137 4.64 5.87 17.28
CA GLY A 137 4.26 6.53 18.54
C GLY A 137 4.97 7.85 18.82
N ALA A 138 5.92 8.26 17.97
CA ALA A 138 6.61 9.53 18.08
C ALA A 138 5.67 10.72 17.83
N LEU A 139 5.99 11.85 18.45
CA LEU A 139 5.39 13.14 18.14
C LEU A 139 6.25 13.83 17.08
N TYR A 140 5.67 14.09 15.92
CA TYR A 140 6.31 14.75 14.80
C TYR A 140 5.97 16.24 14.78
N SER A 141 6.84 17.04 14.17
CA SER A 141 6.59 18.47 13.98
C SER A 141 7.31 19.05 12.78
N LYS A 142 6.72 20.11 12.20
CA LYS A 142 7.34 20.94 11.15
C LYS A 142 6.99 22.40 11.38
N GLU A 143 7.93 23.29 11.12
CA GLU A 143 7.67 24.73 11.02
C GLU A 143 7.66 25.17 9.57
N LEU A 144 6.65 25.95 9.21
CA LEU A 144 6.47 26.56 7.91
C LEU A 144 6.40 28.07 8.10
N THR A 145 7.20 28.82 7.36
CA THR A 145 7.11 30.29 7.32
C THR A 145 6.15 30.67 6.20
N LEU A 146 5.03 31.28 6.57
CA LEU A 146 3.92 31.61 5.68
C LEU A 146 3.57 33.09 5.80
N SER A 147 2.85 33.62 4.81
CA SER A 147 2.44 35.03 4.80
C SER A 147 1.46 35.31 5.94
N ASP A 148 1.67 36.43 6.64
CA ASP A 148 0.83 36.85 7.76
C ASP A 148 -0.57 37.31 7.29
N GLY A 149 -1.56 37.21 8.18
CA GLY A 149 -2.95 37.60 7.91
C GLY A 149 -3.71 36.70 6.93
N VAL A 150 -3.15 35.52 6.58
CA VAL A 150 -3.75 34.57 5.63
C VAL A 150 -4.18 33.29 6.34
N THR A 151 -5.38 32.80 6.02
CA THR A 151 -5.84 31.48 6.47
C THR A 151 -5.25 30.39 5.57
N TYR A 152 -4.63 29.38 6.19
CA TYR A 152 -4.09 28.22 5.50
C TYR A 152 -4.80 26.95 5.95
N TRP A 153 -4.92 26.03 5.00
CA TRP A 153 -5.38 24.67 5.18
C TRP A 153 -4.20 23.72 5.06
N PHE A 154 -4.20 22.68 5.88
CA PHE A 154 -3.11 21.71 5.98
C PHE A 154 -3.66 20.30 5.94
N SER A 155 -2.95 19.43 5.23
CA SER A 155 -3.10 17.98 5.35
C SER A 155 -1.72 17.36 5.54
N VAL A 156 -1.67 16.23 6.25
CA VAL A 156 -0.44 15.47 6.44
C VAL A 156 -0.74 14.01 6.12
N VAL A 157 0.05 13.43 5.22
CA VAL A 157 -0.13 12.07 4.70
C VAL A 157 1.15 11.29 4.97
N ALA A 158 1.02 10.08 5.52
CA ALA A 158 2.13 9.15 5.67
C ALA A 158 2.34 8.42 4.35
N ARG A 159 3.58 8.35 3.86
CA ARG A 159 3.91 7.77 2.55
C ARG A 159 4.95 6.68 2.68
N ASP A 160 4.82 5.68 1.83
CA ASP A 160 5.76 4.58 1.65
C ASP A 160 6.17 4.59 0.17
N SER A 161 7.45 4.88 -0.09
CA SER A 161 8.00 4.93 -1.45
C SER A 161 8.03 3.57 -2.14
N GLY A 162 7.85 2.47 -1.40
CA GLY A 162 7.57 1.14 -1.92
C GLY A 162 6.17 1.01 -2.54
N LEU A 163 5.24 1.90 -2.21
CA LEU A 163 3.89 1.96 -2.76
C LEU A 163 3.70 3.08 -3.80
N ASP A 164 4.52 4.13 -3.75
CA ASP A 164 4.46 5.30 -4.66
C ASP A 164 5.15 5.06 -6.03
N SER A 165 5.50 3.81 -6.38
CA SER A 165 6.18 3.51 -7.64
C SER A 165 5.25 3.45 -8.86
N THR A 166 4.49 4.51 -9.12
CA THR A 166 3.84 4.77 -10.42
C THR A 166 3.68 6.27 -10.68
N SER A 167 4.70 6.86 -11.31
CA SER A 167 4.55 7.99 -12.24
C SER A 167 4.82 7.49 -13.65
#